data_AF-A0A5K1AEA2-F1
#
_entry.id   AF-A0A5K1AEA2-F1
#
_cell.length_a   1.000
_cell.length_b   1.000
_cell.length_c   1.000
_cell.angle_alpha   90.00
_cell.angle_beta   90.00
_cell.angle_gamma   90.00
#
_symmetry.space_group_name_H-M   'P 1'
#
loop_
_entity.id
_entity.type
_entity.pdbx_description
1 polymer ?
#
loop_
_entity_poly.entity_id
_entity_poly.type
_entity_poly.pdbx_seq_one_letter_code
_entity_poly.pdbx_strand_id
1 'polypeptide(L)' 'MLYIIGLGLGDENDITSKGLEAIKRCDKVYMEAYTSLLSFGLSPSGLSSL' A
#
# COMPACT_ATOMS: atom_id res chain seq x y z
N MET A 1 -4.45 -5.15 18.16
CA MET A 1 -4.69 -3.74 17.82
C MET A 1 -5.03 -3.66 16.34
N LEU A 2 -5.93 -2.77 15.93
CA LEU A 2 -6.17 -2.48 14.51
C LEU A 2 -5.34 -1.26 14.10
N TYR A 3 -4.57 -1.38 13.02
CA TYR A 3 -3.83 -0.26 12.41
C TYR A 3 -4.37 -0.01 11.00
N ILE A 4 -4.63 1.26 10.66
CA ILE A 4 -4.89 1.70 9.28
C ILE A 4 -3.65 2.44 8.82
N ILE A 5 -2.94 1.88 7.85
CA ILE A 5 -1.63 2.36 7.41
C ILE A 5 -1.73 2.73 5.93
N GLY A 6 -1.47 3.99 5.61
CA GLY A 6 -1.36 4.43 4.21
C GLY A 6 -0.02 3.98 3.62
N LEU A 7 -0.07 3.43 2.40
CA LEU A 7 1.10 2.93 1.66
C LEU A 7 1.81 4.03 0.84
N GLY A 8 1.17 5.18 0.65
CA GLY A 8 1.68 6.23 -0.23
C GLY A 8 1.04 6.19 -1.62
N LEU A 9 1.56 7.01 -2.54
CA LEU A 9 1.01 7.18 -3.90
C LEU A 9 1.96 6.71 -5.00
N GLY A 10 3.25 6.59 -4.71
CA GLY A 10 4.27 6.08 -5.62
C GLY A 10 4.48 4.58 -5.42
N ASP A 11 5.68 4.24 -4.99
CA ASP A 11 6.12 2.85 -4.82
C ASP A 11 6.12 2.42 -3.33
N GLU A 12 6.59 1.20 -3.06
CA GLU A 12 6.62 0.63 -1.72
C GLU A 12 7.47 1.44 -0.71
N ASN A 13 8.35 2.32 -1.17
CA ASN A 13 9.20 3.15 -0.31
C ASN A 13 8.46 4.39 0.23
N ASP A 14 7.30 4.74 -0.32
CA ASP A 14 6.49 5.86 0.19
C ASP A 14 5.87 5.56 1.57
N ILE A 15 5.86 4.28 2.00
CA ILE A 15 5.38 3.92 3.32
C ILE A 15 6.27 4.54 4.41
N THR A 16 5.64 5.11 5.43
CA THR A 16 6.39 5.66 6.57
C THR A 16 7.12 4.56 7.36
N SER A 17 8.29 4.87 7.92
CA SER A 17 9.02 3.92 8.78
C SER A 17 8.19 3.43 9.97
N LYS A 18 7.33 4.27 10.53
CA LYS A 18 6.39 3.87 11.60
C LYS A 18 5.35 2.86 11.11
N GLY A 19 4.83 3.05 9.90
CA GLY A 19 3.90 2.12 9.26
C GLY A 19 4.55 0.76 9.01
N LEU A 20 5.75 0.75 8.42
CA LEU A 20 6.51 -0.48 8.18
C LEU A 20 6.78 -1.26 9.47
N GLU A 21 7.22 -0.56 10.52
CA GLU A 21 7.47 -1.17 11.82
C GLU A 21 6.20 -1.70 12.49
N ALA A 22 5.05 -1.04 12.29
CA ALA A 22 3.77 -1.55 12.78
C ALA A 22 3.34 -2.84 12.05
N ILE A 23 3.49 -2.89 10.72
CA ILE A 23 3.17 -4.07 9.89
C ILE A 23 3.99 -5.28 10.35
N LYS A 24 5.30 -5.11 10.55
CA LYS A 24 6.21 -6.19 10.99
C LYS A 24 5.83 -6.83 12.33
N ARG A 25 5.06 -6.12 13.17
CA ARG A 25 4.60 -6.61 14.49
C ARG A 25 3.18 -7.20 14.47
N CYS A 26 2.48 -7.19 13.34
CA CYS A 26 1.11 -7.68 13.24
C CYS A 26 1.08 -9.19 12.96
N ASP A 27 0.22 -9.93 13.67
CA ASP A 27 -0.01 -11.35 13.40
C ASP A 27 -0.73 -11.59 12.06
N LYS A 28 -1.54 -10.62 11.63
CA LYS A 28 -2.29 -10.65 10.37
C LYS A 28 -2.24 -9.29 9.70
N VAL A 29 -2.04 -9.29 8.39
CA VAL A 29 -2.00 -8.10 7.54
C VAL A 29 -3.02 -8.29 6.43
N TYR A 30 -3.85 -7.27 6.22
CA TYR A 30 -4.83 -7.21 5.14
C TYR A 30 -4.49 -6.02 4.25
N MET A 31 -4.72 -6.16 2.94
CA MET A 31 -4.43 -5.13 1.96
C MET A 31 -5.68 -4.74 1.19
N GLU A 32 -5.83 -3.45 0.95
CA GLU A 32 -6.90 -2.86 0.16
C GLU A 32 -6.28 -2.19 -1.07
N ALA A 33 -6.84 -2.45 -2.26
CA ALA A 33 -6.26 -2.05 -3.55
C ALA A 33 -7.29 -1.57 -4.58
N TYR A 34 -8.56 -1.39 -4.19
CA TYR A 34 -9.63 -0.94 -5.07
C TYR A 34 -9.89 0.58 -4.98
N THR A 35 -9.44 1.24 -3.92
CA THR A 35 -9.62 2.70 -3.74
C THR A 35 -8.51 3.53 -4.39
N SER A 36 -7.30 2.97 -4.51
CA SER A 36 -6.14 3.64 -5.10
C SER A 36 -5.32 2.66 -5.94
N LEU A 37 -5.31 2.91 -7.24
CA LEU A 37 -4.55 2.15 -8.23
C LEU A 37 -3.06 2.55 -8.28
N LEU A 38 -2.74 3.74 -7.77
CA LEU A 38 -1.41 4.35 -7.88
C LEU A 38 -0.39 3.67 -6.96
N SER A 39 -0.83 3.24 -5.77
CA SER A 39 0.00 2.59 -4.75
C SER A 39 0.52 1.20 -5.16
N PHE A 40 0.13 0.70 -6.33
CA PHE A 40 0.51 -0.62 -6.85
C PHE A 40 1.51 -0.58 -8.00
N GLY A 41 2.07 0.59 -8.32
CA GLY A 41 3.06 0.71 -9.39
C GLY A 41 2.52 0.19 -10.72
N LEU A 42 1.21 0.41 -11.00
CA LEU A 42 0.64 0.04 -12.28
C LEU A 42 1.45 0.70 -13.39
N SER A 43 2.00 -0.14 -14.26
CA SER A 43 2.54 0.33 -15.54
C SER A 43 1.48 1.22 -16.21
N PRO A 44 1.88 2.31 -16.89
CA PRO A 44 0.97 3.11 -17.70
C PRO A 44 0.09 2.27 -18.65
N SER A 45 0.57 1.10 -19.10
CA SER A 45 -0.21 0.15 -19.92
C SER A 45 -1.29 -0.64 -19.14
N GLY A 46 -1.11 -0.84 -17.84
CA GLY A 46 -2.12 -1.43 -16.96
C GLY A 46 -3.26 -0.47 -16.64
N LEU A 47 -2.99 0.84 -16.63
CA LEU A 47 -4.01 1.87 -16.48
C LEU A 47 -4.88 2.02 -17.73
N SER A 48 -4.33 1.80 -18.92
CA SER A 48 -5.08 1.92 -20.18
C SER A 48 -6.03 0.75 -20.46
N SER A 49 -6.01 -0.30 -19.64
CA SER A 49 -6.84 -1.51 -19.78
C SER A 49 -7.94 -1.62 -18.73
N LEU A 50 -8.10 -0.58 -17.90
CA LEU A 50 -9.23 -0.35 -16.99
C LEU A 50 -10.23 0.62 -17.63
#